data_AF-A0AAE0RTX0-F1
#
_entry.id   AF-A0AAE0RTX0-F1
#
_cell.length_a   1.000
_cell.length_b   1.000
_cell.length_c   1.000
_cell.angle_alpha   90.00
_cell.angle_beta   90.00
_cell.angle_gamma   90.00
#
_symmetry.space_group_name_H-M   'P 1'
#
loop_
_entity.id
_entity.type
_entity.pdbx_description
1 polymer ?
#
loop_
_entity_poly.entity_id
_entity_poly.type
_entity_poly.pdbx_seq_one_letter_code
_entity_poly.pdbx_strand_id
1 'polypeptide(L)' 'MGCALTGAAAFSFYAAYTKPDVVINKSAEIPPFERIKPDQSVKLFQFNQKYEPIPELEALKKEIGSYKA' A
#
# COMPACT_ATOMS: atom_id res chain seq x y z
N MET A 1 31.91 1.08 -8.99
CA MET A 1 30.94 0.21 -9.71
C MET A 1 30.05 -0.60 -8.77
N GLY A 2 30.59 -1.29 -7.74
CA GLY A 2 29.78 -2.15 -6.85
C GLY A 2 28.62 -1.45 -6.13
N CYS A 3 28.82 -0.25 -5.59
CA CYS A 3 27.76 0.45 -4.82
C CYS A 3 26.51 0.77 -5.65
N ALA A 4 26.66 1.06 -6.95
CA ALA A 4 25.53 1.37 -7.82
C ALA A 4 24.67 0.12 -8.09
N LEU A 5 25.30 -1.03 -8.35
CA LEU A 5 24.60 -2.30 -8.56
C LEU A 5 23.86 -2.74 -7.29
N THR A 6 24.53 -2.67 -6.13
CA THR A 6 23.91 -3.02 -4.85
C THR A 6 22.73 -2.11 -4.51
N GLY A 7 22.86 -0.80 -4.75
CA GLY A 7 21.78 0.17 -4.52
C GLY A 7 20.57 -0.07 -5.43
N ALA A 8 20.80 -0.29 -6.72
CA ALA A 8 19.73 -0.55 -7.69
C ALA A 8 18.98 -1.87 -7.39
N ALA A 9 19.72 -2.93 -7.03
CA ALA A 9 19.12 -4.21 -6.65
C ALA A 9 18.30 -4.07 -5.36
N ALA A 10 18.85 -3.44 -4.32
CA ALA A 10 18.16 -3.23 -3.06
C ALA A 10 16.88 -2.39 -3.23
N PHE A 11 16.92 -1.32 -4.04
CA PHE A 11 15.74 -0.51 -4.32
C PHE A 11 14.68 -1.29 -5.10
N SER A 12 15.09 -2.13 -6.06
CA SER A 12 14.17 -2.94 -6.85
C SER A 12 13.43 -3.96 -5.98
N PHE A 13 14.14 -4.64 -5.08
CA PHE A 13 13.51 -5.54 -4.10
C PHE A 13 12.62 -4.78 -3.12
N TYR A 14 13.08 -3.64 -2.58
CA TYR A 14 12.26 -2.80 -1.70
C TYR A 14 10.96 -2.40 -2.40
N ALA A 15 11.03 -1.88 -3.62
CA ALA A 15 9.87 -1.44 -4.38
C ALA A 15 8.90 -2.61 -4.65
N ALA A 16 9.41 -3.77 -5.06
CA ALA A 16 8.57 -4.92 -5.36
C ALA A 16 7.83 -5.48 -4.13
N TYR A 17 8.46 -5.49 -2.95
CA TYR A 17 7.88 -6.10 -1.75
C TYR A 17 7.09 -5.13 -0.87
N THR A 18 7.42 -3.84 -0.88
CA THR A 18 6.81 -2.87 0.05
C THR A 18 5.79 -1.95 -0.61
N LYS A 19 5.80 -1.83 -1.95
CA LYS A 19 4.81 -1.02 -2.66
C LYS A 19 3.59 -1.88 -3.01
N PRO A 20 2.40 -1.54 -2.46
CA PRO A 20 1.17 -2.29 -2.71
C PRO A 20 0.73 -2.21 -4.18
N ASP A 21 1.22 -1.22 -4.93
CA ASP A 21 0.95 -1.05 -6.36
C ASP A 21 1.70 -2.06 -7.24
N VAL A 22 2.75 -2.70 -6.73
CA VAL A 22 3.52 -3.68 -7.50
C VAL A 22 2.90 -5.05 -7.35
N VAL A 23 2.14 -5.46 -8.37
CA VAL A 23 1.48 -6.76 -8.43
C VAL A 23 2.41 -7.79 -9.06
N ILE A 24 3.12 -8.56 -8.23
CA ILE A 24 3.98 -9.66 -8.69
C ILE A 24 3.13 -10.85 -9.18
N ASN A 25 1.97 -11.07 -8.57
CA ASN A 25 1.04 -12.11 -8.95
C ASN A 25 -0.38 -11.54 -9.14
N LYS A 26 -0.90 -11.63 -10.38
CA LYS A 26 -2.21 -11.09 -10.78
C LYS A 26 -3.39 -11.95 -10.33
N SER A 27 -3.16 -13.13 -9.76
CA SER A 27 -4.25 -14.04 -9.34
C SER A 27 -5.10 -13.53 -8.18
N ALA A 28 -4.68 -12.48 -7.47
CA ALA A 28 -5.53 -11.79 -6.50
C ALA A 28 -6.25 -10.63 -7.20
N GLU A 29 -7.54 -10.79 -7.51
CA GLU A 29 -8.41 -9.75 -8.12
C GLU A 29 -8.81 -8.61 -7.15
N ILE A 30 -8.16 -8.51 -5.99
CA ILE A 30 -8.45 -7.44 -5.03
C ILE A 30 -7.91 -6.12 -5.61
N PRO A 31 -8.75 -5.09 -5.78
CA PRO A 31 -8.31 -3.81 -6.32
C PRO A 31 -7.22 -3.18 -5.42
N PRO A 32 -6.24 -2.48 -6.01
CA PRO A 32 -5.03 -2.05 -5.30
C PRO A 32 -5.33 -1.11 -4.12
N PHE A 33 -6.35 -0.26 -4.25
CA PHE A 33 -6.76 0.68 -3.20
C PHE A 33 -7.38 -0.01 -1.96
N GLU A 34 -7.92 -1.22 -2.09
CA GLU A 34 -8.41 -1.98 -0.92
C GLU A 34 -7.28 -2.62 -0.12
N ARG A 35 -6.11 -2.81 -0.74
CA ARG A 35 -4.93 -3.40 -0.09
C ARG A 35 -4.19 -2.40 0.79
N ILE A 36 -4.40 -1.10 0.55
CA ILE A 36 -3.69 -0.03 1.24
C ILE A 36 -4.40 0.23 2.58
N LYS A 37 -3.70 -0.06 3.68
CA LYS A 37 -4.14 0.38 5.01
C LYS A 37 -3.65 1.81 5.23
N PRO A 38 -4.56 2.79 5.43
CA PRO A 38 -4.16 4.18 5.59
C PRO A 38 -3.45 4.46 6.92
N ASP A 39 -3.64 3.60 7.91
CA ASP A 39 -2.98 3.64 9.22
C ASP A 39 -1.48 3.24 9.15
N GLN A 40 -1.08 2.51 8.11
CA GLN A 40 0.30 2.06 7.95
C GLN A 40 1.07 2.94 6.96
N SER A 41 2.27 3.37 7.36
CA SER A 41 3.17 4.11 6.48
C SER A 41 3.72 3.24 5.35
N VAL A 42 3.43 3.59 4.10
CA VAL A 42 3.92 2.89 2.89
C VAL A 42 5.15 3.58 2.26
N LYS A 43 5.61 4.70 2.84
CA LYS A 43 6.73 5.50 2.32
C LYS A 43 7.99 5.31 3.17
N LEU A 44 9.15 5.28 2.50
CA LEU A 44 10.47 5.28 3.16
C LEU A 44 10.65 6.48 4.08
N PHE A 45 10.19 7.64 3.64
CA PHE A 45 10.23 8.89 4.38
C PHE A 45 8.85 9.52 4.36
N GLN A 46 8.27 9.72 5.54
CA GLN A 46 7.01 10.44 5.71
C GLN A 46 7.30 11.88 6.12
N PHE A 47 7.04 12.83 5.23
CA PHE A 47 7.02 14.25 5.59
C PHE A 47 5.58 14.63 5.95
N ASN A 48 5.32 14.77 7.25
CA ASN A 48 4.08 15.31 7.81
C ASN A 48 2.77 14.66 7.30
N GLN A 49 2.80 13.38 6.91
CA GLN A 49 1.58 12.65 6.53
C GLN A 49 0.93 12.06 7.78
N LYS A 50 -0.17 12.68 8.22
CA LYS A 50 -1.08 12.12 9.22
C LYS A 50 -2.32 11.61 8.49
N TYR A 51 -2.79 10.42 8.87
CA TYR A 51 -4.09 9.93 8.43
C TYR A 51 -5.14 10.39 9.44
N GLU A 52 -6.18 11.07 8.94
CA GLU A 52 -7.35 11.46 9.73
C GLU A 52 -8.55 10.67 9.21
N PRO A 53 -9.13 9.77 10.03
CA PRO A 53 -10.28 8.98 9.61
C PRO A 53 -11.52 9.87 9.45
N ILE A 54 -12.19 9.73 8.31
CA ILE A 54 -13.43 10.47 8.03
C ILE A 54 -14.61 9.57 8.45
N PRO A 55 -15.44 9.99 9.42
CA PRO A 55 -16.46 9.13 10.02
C PRO A 55 -17.52 8.66 9.01
N GLU A 56 -17.85 9.50 8.02
CA GLU A 56 -18.79 9.16 6.95
C GLU A 56 -18.27 8.02 6.06
N LEU A 57 -16.98 8.04 5.73
CA LEU A 57 -16.35 6.98 4.94
C LEU A 57 -16.28 5.66 5.71
N GLU A 58 -16.09 5.71 7.03
CA GLU A 58 -16.13 4.51 7.86
C GLU A 58 -17.53 3.90 7.97
N ALA A 59 -18.57 4.74 8.07
CA ALA A 59 -19.96 4.30 8.06
C ALA A 59 -20.30 3.62 6.73
N LEU A 60 -20.01 4.28 5.61
CA LEU A 60 -20.18 3.71 4.26
C LEU A 60 -19.40 2.41 4.08
N LYS A 61 -18.16 2.34 4.57
CA LYS A 61 -17.34 1.13 4.49
C LYS A 61 -17.95 -0.02 5.30
N LYS A 62 -18.62 0.23 6.42
CA LYS A 62 -19.33 -0.81 7.19
C LYS A 62 -20.60 -1.27 6.48
N GLU A 63 -21.37 -0.34 5.92
CA GLU A 63 -22.59 -0.64 5.15
C GLU A 63 -22.28 -1.45 3.88
N ILE A 64 -21.24 -1.04 3.15
CA ILE A 64 -20.73 -1.70 1.93
C ILE A 64 -19.98 -3.00 2.28
N GLY A 65 -19.11 -2.98 3.29
CA GLY A 65 -18.36 -4.16 3.71
C GLY A 65 -19.26 -5.31 4.17
N SER A 66 -20.43 -4.99 4.73
CA SER A 66 -21.44 -5.98 5.13
C SER A 66 -22.02 -6.76 3.94
N TYR A 67 -21.99 -6.28 2.69
CA TYR A 67 -22.48 -7.04 1.53
C TYR A 67 -21.41 -7.93 0.88
N LYS A 68 -20.12 -7.67 1.17
CA LYS A 68 -18.97 -8.35 0.54
C LYS A 68 -18.53 -9.61 1.29
N ALA A 69 -19.23 -9.98 2.37
CA ALA A 69 -19.00 -11.15 3.21
C ALA A 69 -19.67 -12.42 2.65
#